data_AF-A0A6N8H3J5-F1
#
_entry.id   AF-A0A6N8H3J5-F1
#
_cell.length_a   1.000
_cell.length_b   1.000
_cell.length_c   1.000
_cell.angle_alpha   90.00
_cell.angle_beta   90.00
_cell.angle_gamma   90.00
#
_symmetry.space_group_name_H-M   'P 1'
#
loop_
_entity.id
_entity.type
_entity.pdbx_description
1 polymer ?
#
loop_
_entity_poly.entity_id
_entity_poly.type
_entity_poly.pdbx_seq_one_letter_code
_entity_poly.pdbx_strand_id
1 'polypeptide(L)'
;MRQNLTAALTLRTETMHSGAMGSLFSNAKGLQAAEILAAPCVIELADFSPQSASFIMNILLYKFHSYLSRQPESSQLNRVIVVEEAHNVFKRTLSEENGCALSNEYFDKMLAEIRSSGTGLLLSDQRASLLSEAVMANTSVKILHALTDSEDRKTVGASANLSDFQLKKLAEFRPGECVVAIRGQHGVQHAQVTAPAGEQELHSACHICTTRFRCRRNAVKSMLAGMDSTRIAFHVSKIQAEPYNVALLERNITNMLRDLNVTASDATKICLLGEILDTYGRSSLQEKRIIVNSYAKYLKRREEHE
;
A
#
# COMPACT_ATOMS: atom_id res chain seq x y z
N MET A 1 15.10 -23.87 29.03
CA MET A 1 15.53 -22.73 28.18
C MET A 1 15.71 -23.10 26.71
N ARG A 2 16.51 -24.13 26.34
CA ARG A 2 16.67 -24.60 24.93
C ARG A 2 15.35 -25.02 24.25
N GLN A 3 14.51 -25.82 24.92
CA GLN A 3 13.20 -26.24 24.37
C GLN A 3 12.26 -25.06 24.09
N ASN A 4 12.31 -24.00 24.91
CA ASN A 4 11.49 -22.79 24.71
C ASN A 4 11.98 -21.97 23.50
N LEU A 5 13.30 -21.93 23.26
CA LEU A 5 13.85 -21.24 22.10
C LEU A 5 13.54 -21.97 20.80
N THR A 6 13.68 -23.30 20.77
CA THR A 6 13.30 -24.11 19.62
C THR A 6 11.82 -23.96 19.31
N ALA A 7 10.93 -24.09 20.29
CA ALA A 7 9.49 -23.92 20.10
C ALA A 7 9.14 -22.50 19.59
N ALA A 8 9.77 -21.46 20.14
CA ALA A 8 9.54 -20.08 19.69
C ALA A 8 10.03 -19.83 18.25
N LEU A 9 11.17 -20.41 17.87
CA LEU A 9 11.68 -20.34 16.50
C LEU A 9 10.78 -21.14 15.53
N THR A 10 10.35 -22.35 15.92
CA THR A 10 9.43 -23.17 15.13
C THR A 10 8.13 -22.43 14.84
N LEU A 11 7.48 -21.86 15.86
CA LEU A 11 6.25 -21.06 15.68
C LEU A 11 6.46 -19.88 14.74
N ARG A 12 7.60 -19.18 14.83
CA ARG A 12 7.92 -18.06 13.92
C ARG A 12 8.24 -18.52 12.49
N THR A 13 8.79 -19.71 12.31
CA THR A 13 9.02 -20.27 10.96
C THR A 13 7.75 -20.81 10.34
N GLU A 14 6.80 -21.31 11.15
CA GLU A 14 5.48 -21.75 10.69
C GLU A 14 4.63 -20.57 10.19
N THR A 15 4.71 -19.41 10.84
CA THR A 15 4.05 -18.19 10.34
C THR A 15 4.65 -17.70 9.01
N MET A 16 5.90 -18.04 8.69
CA MET A 16 6.50 -17.76 7.38
C MET A 16 6.09 -18.76 6.29
N HIS A 17 5.57 -19.94 6.65
CA HIS A 17 5.17 -21.00 5.72
C HIS A 17 3.66 -21.10 5.48
N SER A 18 2.85 -20.31 6.17
CA SER A 18 1.40 -20.34 6.09
C SER A 18 0.81 -19.03 5.52
N GLY A 19 -0.39 -19.12 4.96
CA GLY A 19 -1.13 -17.97 4.44
C GLY A 19 -0.40 -17.18 3.35
N ALA A 20 -0.54 -15.86 3.39
CA ALA A 20 0.09 -14.95 2.42
C ALA A 20 1.63 -14.96 2.49
N MET A 21 2.20 -15.10 3.69
CA MET A 21 3.66 -15.21 3.89
C MET A 21 4.21 -16.49 3.26
N GLY A 22 3.54 -17.63 3.49
CA GLY A 22 3.90 -18.89 2.85
C GLY A 22 3.94 -18.79 1.33
N SER A 23 2.90 -18.19 0.73
CA SER A 23 2.87 -17.97 -0.72
C SER A 23 3.95 -17.01 -1.23
N LEU A 24 4.39 -16.06 -0.41
CA LEU A 24 5.44 -15.11 -0.78
C LEU A 24 6.82 -15.78 -0.80
N PHE A 25 7.09 -16.64 0.19
CA PHE A 25 8.39 -17.30 0.37
C PHE A 25 8.45 -18.71 -0.23
N SER A 26 7.37 -19.25 -0.78
CA SER A 26 7.32 -20.60 -1.38
C SER A 26 8.12 -20.72 -2.68
N ASN A 27 8.44 -19.61 -3.34
CA ASN A 27 9.16 -19.63 -4.61
C ASN A 27 10.64 -19.31 -4.41
N ALA A 28 11.52 -20.19 -4.90
CA ALA A 28 12.97 -20.00 -4.84
C ALA A 28 13.47 -18.81 -5.69
N LYS A 29 12.62 -18.26 -6.57
CA LYS A 29 12.92 -17.10 -7.43
C LYS A 29 11.75 -16.12 -7.35
N GLY A 30 12.08 -14.84 -7.30
CA GLY A 30 11.11 -13.74 -7.32
C GLY A 30 11.69 -12.51 -8.00
N LEU A 31 10.88 -11.44 -8.10
CA LEU A 31 11.27 -10.18 -8.75
C LEU A 31 12.52 -9.59 -8.11
N GLN A 32 13.50 -9.20 -8.92
CA GLN A 32 14.72 -8.53 -8.50
C GLN A 32 14.52 -7.03 -8.32
N ALA A 33 15.43 -6.37 -7.57
CA ALA A 33 15.38 -4.92 -7.40
C ALA A 33 15.44 -4.18 -8.74
N ALA A 34 16.28 -4.64 -9.66
CA ALA A 34 16.38 -4.07 -11.00
C ALA A 34 15.04 -4.10 -11.75
N GLU A 35 14.29 -5.19 -11.64
CA GLU A 35 13.00 -5.36 -12.31
C GLU A 35 11.93 -4.45 -11.71
N ILE A 36 11.89 -4.35 -10.38
CA ILE A 36 10.93 -3.49 -9.66
C ILE A 36 11.23 -2.01 -9.94
N LEU A 37 12.50 -1.61 -9.95
CA LEU A 37 12.93 -0.22 -10.10
C LEU A 37 13.02 0.24 -11.56
N ALA A 38 12.80 -0.64 -12.54
CA ALA A 38 12.87 -0.31 -13.96
C ALA A 38 11.61 0.37 -14.51
N ALA A 39 10.47 0.28 -13.81
CA ALA A 39 9.20 0.85 -14.23
C ALA A 39 8.42 1.42 -13.04
N PRO A 40 7.46 2.32 -13.26
CA PRO A 40 6.53 2.73 -12.21
C PRO A 40 5.84 1.50 -11.61
N CYS A 41 6.09 1.25 -10.33
CA CYS A 41 5.64 0.07 -9.61
C CYS A 41 4.97 0.48 -8.30
N VAL A 42 3.81 -0.11 -8.02
CA VAL A 42 3.11 0.01 -6.73
C VAL A 42 3.11 -1.37 -6.08
N ILE A 43 3.59 -1.45 -4.85
CA ILE A 43 3.62 -2.68 -4.06
C ILE A 43 2.54 -2.58 -2.99
N GLU A 44 1.47 -3.37 -3.15
CA GLU A 44 0.37 -3.42 -2.18
C GLU A 44 0.67 -4.46 -1.09
N LEU A 45 0.61 -4.04 0.17
CA LEU A 45 0.84 -4.90 1.33
C LEU A 45 -0.41 -5.06 2.22
N ALA A 46 -1.58 -4.62 1.74
CA ALA A 46 -2.83 -4.61 2.50
C ALA A 46 -3.28 -6.02 2.94
N ASP A 47 -2.91 -7.07 2.20
CA ASP A 47 -3.24 -8.46 2.55
C ASP A 47 -2.40 -9.02 3.72
N PHE A 48 -1.40 -8.28 4.20
CA PHE A 48 -0.52 -8.70 5.29
C PHE A 48 -0.88 -8.01 6.60
N SER A 49 -0.61 -8.68 7.73
CA SER A 49 -0.68 -8.03 9.05
C SER A 49 0.33 -6.88 9.13
N PRO A 50 0.12 -5.87 10.01
CA PRO A 50 1.07 -4.76 10.15
C PRO A 50 2.51 -5.22 10.42
N GLN A 51 2.69 -6.27 11.22
CA GLN A 51 4.00 -6.85 11.51
C GLN A 51 4.63 -7.49 10.27
N SER A 52 3.85 -8.24 9.49
CA SER A 52 4.32 -8.86 8.24
C SER A 52 4.61 -7.81 7.17
N ALA A 53 3.78 -6.78 7.04
CA ALA A 53 3.99 -5.67 6.11
C ALA A 53 5.28 -4.91 6.43
N SER A 54 5.50 -4.53 7.70
CA SER A 54 6.76 -3.92 8.16
C SER A 54 7.97 -4.80 7.84
N PHE A 55 7.89 -6.11 8.10
CA PHE A 55 8.97 -7.04 7.77
C PHE A 55 9.27 -7.09 6.26
N ILE A 56 8.23 -7.16 5.42
CA ILE A 56 8.37 -7.16 3.97
C ILE A 56 8.96 -5.83 3.47
N MET A 57 8.49 -4.70 4.00
CA MET A 57 9.03 -3.37 3.66
C MET A 57 10.52 -3.27 3.99
N ASN A 58 10.94 -3.76 5.16
CA ASN A 58 12.34 -3.81 5.57
C ASN A 58 13.20 -4.59 4.56
N ILE A 59 12.75 -5.78 4.14
CA ILE A 59 13.43 -6.60 3.13
C ILE A 59 13.50 -5.87 1.78
N LEU A 60 12.40 -5.26 1.34
CA LEU A 60 12.33 -4.55 0.06
C LEU A 60 13.29 -3.37 0.03
N LEU A 61 13.27 -2.52 1.05
CA LEU A 61 14.16 -1.37 1.13
C LEU A 61 15.62 -1.81 1.19
N TYR A 62 15.98 -2.80 2.03
CA TYR A 62 17.32 -3.38 2.05
C TYR A 62 17.75 -3.86 0.65
N LYS A 63 16.86 -4.57 -0.04
CA LYS A 63 17.11 -5.08 -1.40
C LYS A 63 17.31 -3.95 -2.40
N PHE A 64 16.53 -2.87 -2.32
CA PHE A 64 16.67 -1.70 -3.18
C PHE A 64 17.99 -0.98 -2.90
N HIS A 65 18.33 -0.72 -1.65
CA HIS A 65 19.58 -0.07 -1.30
C HIS A 65 20.81 -0.89 -1.72
N SER A 66 20.80 -2.21 -1.51
CA SER A 66 21.87 -3.11 -1.96
C SER A 66 22.09 -3.07 -3.48
N TYR A 67 21.01 -2.86 -4.25
CA TYR A 67 21.09 -2.70 -5.69
C TYR A 67 21.53 -1.29 -6.11
N LEU A 68 20.99 -0.26 -5.46
CA LEU A 68 21.24 1.15 -5.75
C LEU A 68 22.67 1.59 -5.40
N SER A 69 23.24 1.05 -4.32
CA SER A 69 24.64 1.33 -3.92
C SER A 69 25.68 0.81 -4.93
N ARG A 70 25.26 -0.04 -5.87
CA ARG A 70 26.09 -0.55 -6.97
C ARG A 70 25.84 0.18 -8.29
N GLN A 71 24.91 1.13 -8.32
CA GLN A 71 24.65 1.93 -9.52
C GLN A 71 25.67 3.07 -9.62
N PRO A 72 25.96 3.54 -10.83
CA PRO A 72 26.79 4.73 -11.02
C PRO A 72 26.22 5.92 -10.25
N GLU A 73 27.11 6.76 -9.74
CA GLU A 73 26.69 8.02 -9.15
C GLU A 73 26.00 8.91 -10.20
N SER A 74 24.98 9.63 -9.78
CA SER A 74 24.21 10.54 -10.62
C SER A 74 23.84 11.80 -9.86
N SER A 75 24.09 12.95 -10.49
CA SER A 75 23.64 14.25 -10.00
C SER A 75 22.20 14.58 -10.40
N GLN A 76 21.60 13.81 -11.31
CA GLN A 76 20.23 13.95 -11.76
C GLN A 76 19.30 13.01 -10.98
N LEU A 77 18.04 13.46 -10.76
CA LEU A 77 16.99 12.64 -10.18
C LEU A 77 16.50 11.63 -11.23
N ASN A 78 16.89 10.37 -11.05
CA ASN A 78 16.55 9.26 -11.95
C ASN A 78 15.32 8.50 -11.47
N ARG A 79 15.15 8.38 -10.15
CA ARG A 79 14.14 7.52 -9.52
C ARG A 79 13.61 8.15 -8.25
N VAL A 80 12.35 7.85 -7.92
CA VAL A 80 11.74 8.20 -6.64
C VAL A 80 11.18 6.92 -6.02
N ILE A 81 11.56 6.65 -4.78
CA ILE A 81 10.95 5.61 -3.96
C ILE A 81 10.02 6.30 -2.96
N VAL A 82 8.77 5.88 -2.93
CA VAL A 82 7.77 6.37 -1.97
C VAL A 82 7.53 5.30 -0.92
N VAL A 83 7.65 5.66 0.35
CA VAL A 83 7.38 4.78 1.49
C VAL A 83 6.21 5.39 2.29
N GLU A 84 5.06 4.74 2.21
CA GLU A 84 3.92 5.04 3.08
C GLU A 84 4.08 4.40 4.45
N GLU A 85 3.50 5.04 5.48
CA GLU A 85 3.65 4.67 6.88
C GLU A 85 5.12 4.40 7.25
N ALA A 86 5.97 5.37 6.93
CA ALA A 86 7.41 5.26 7.08
C ALA A 86 7.86 4.87 8.51
N HIS A 87 7.08 5.17 9.54
CA HIS A 87 7.32 4.75 10.92
C HIS A 87 7.36 3.22 11.12
N ASN A 88 6.82 2.45 10.18
CA ASN A 88 6.92 0.98 10.19
C ASN A 88 8.34 0.48 9.92
N VAL A 89 9.19 1.31 9.30
CA VAL A 89 10.58 1.01 8.96
C VAL A 89 11.54 1.90 9.76
N PHE A 90 11.30 3.21 9.73
CA PHE A 90 12.17 4.23 10.31
C PHE A 90 11.69 4.65 11.71
N LYS A 91 11.52 3.68 12.60
CA LYS A 91 10.89 3.91 13.90
C LYS A 91 11.88 4.49 14.91
N ARG A 92 11.49 5.51 15.67
CA ARG A 92 12.27 5.97 16.82
C ARG A 92 12.44 4.85 17.85
N THR A 93 13.68 4.52 18.18
CA THR A 93 14.03 3.56 19.23
C THR A 93 14.57 4.29 20.46
N LEU A 94 14.01 4.00 21.64
CA LEU A 94 14.44 4.61 22.91
C LEU A 94 15.61 3.86 23.57
N SER A 95 15.97 2.69 23.05
CA SER A 95 17.02 1.82 23.59
C SER A 95 17.93 1.33 22.46
N GLU A 96 19.23 1.53 22.60
CA GLU A 96 20.25 1.17 21.59
C GLU A 96 20.49 -0.35 21.46
N GLU A 97 20.04 -1.16 22.42
CA GLU A 97 20.41 -2.59 22.51
C GLU A 97 19.45 -3.58 21.80
N ASN A 98 18.40 -3.11 21.14
CA ASN A 98 17.43 -4.00 20.48
C ASN A 98 17.73 -4.18 18.98
N GLY A 99 17.38 -5.33 18.39
CA GLY A 99 17.53 -5.57 16.94
C GLY A 99 16.84 -4.53 16.04
N CYS A 100 15.83 -3.81 16.55
CA CYS A 100 15.25 -2.66 15.87
C CYS A 100 16.21 -1.47 15.75
N ALA A 101 17.09 -1.24 16.73
CA ALA A 101 18.07 -0.15 16.71
C ALA A 101 19.15 -0.38 15.64
N LEU A 102 19.64 -1.61 15.49
CA LEU A 102 20.55 -2.00 14.39
C LEU A 102 19.88 -1.84 13.01
N SER A 103 18.61 -2.21 12.90
CA SER A 103 17.83 -2.02 11.68
C SER A 103 17.73 -0.53 11.33
N ASN A 104 17.46 0.32 12.32
CA ASN A 104 17.40 1.77 12.14
C ASN A 104 18.72 2.35 11.68
N GLU A 105 19.85 1.94 12.27
CA GLU A 105 21.18 2.43 11.86
C GLU A 105 21.45 2.15 10.38
N TYR A 106 21.09 0.96 9.90
CA TYR A 106 21.21 0.62 8.48
C TYR A 106 20.37 1.54 7.59
N PHE A 107 19.12 1.80 7.99
CA PHE A 107 18.22 2.67 7.23
C PHE A 107 18.62 4.13 7.28
N ASP A 108 19.19 4.60 8.39
CA ASP A 108 19.72 5.95 8.54
C ASP A 108 20.93 6.16 7.61
N LYS A 109 21.81 5.15 7.51
CA LYS A 109 22.89 5.14 6.51
C LYS A 109 22.36 5.13 5.08
N MET A 110 21.33 4.33 4.80
CA MET A 110 20.66 4.31 3.50
C MET A 110 20.12 5.69 3.13
N LEU A 111 19.52 6.44 4.06
CA LEU A 111 19.00 7.80 3.79
C LEU A 111 20.10 8.75 3.28
N ALA A 112 21.31 8.63 3.83
CA ALA A 112 22.45 9.45 3.42
C ALA A 112 23.02 9.01 2.07
N GLU A 113 23.10 7.70 1.80
CA GLU A 113 23.76 7.14 0.62
C GLU A 113 22.86 7.11 -0.62
N ILE A 114 21.55 6.94 -0.47
CA ILE A 114 20.64 6.69 -1.61
C ILE A 114 20.64 7.83 -2.64
N ARG A 115 20.92 9.06 -2.20
CA ARG A 115 21.01 10.25 -3.05
C ARG A 115 22.14 10.14 -4.09
N SER A 116 23.27 9.48 -3.78
CA SER A 116 24.40 9.39 -4.70
C SER A 116 24.02 8.68 -6.00
N SER A 117 23.08 7.73 -5.94
CA SER A 117 22.57 6.98 -7.09
C SER A 117 21.56 7.76 -7.97
N GLY A 118 21.32 9.04 -7.67
CA GLY A 118 20.25 9.83 -8.28
C GLY A 118 18.85 9.39 -7.86
N THR A 119 18.71 8.75 -6.69
CA THR A 119 17.43 8.26 -6.18
C THR A 119 16.92 9.17 -5.05
N GLY A 120 15.71 9.69 -5.22
CA GLY A 120 14.97 10.41 -4.17
C GLY A 120 14.15 9.45 -3.32
N LEU A 121 14.04 9.75 -2.02
CA LEU A 121 13.16 9.04 -1.11
C LEU A 121 12.08 9.99 -0.60
N LEU A 122 10.81 9.61 -0.78
CA LEU A 122 9.64 10.31 -0.25
C LEU A 122 9.05 9.46 0.86
N LEU A 123 8.98 10.03 2.06
CA LEU A 123 8.45 9.38 3.24
C LEU A 123 7.12 10.05 3.59
N SER A 124 6.05 9.25 3.68
CA SER A 124 4.72 9.72 4.08
C SER A 124 4.35 9.08 5.42
N ASP A 125 3.92 9.91 6.37
CA ASP A 125 3.50 9.44 7.68
C ASP A 125 2.49 10.39 8.35
N GLN A 126 1.61 9.82 9.17
CA GLN A 126 0.66 10.57 9.99
C GLN A 126 1.20 10.85 11.40
N ARG A 127 2.17 10.06 11.88
CA ARG A 127 2.72 10.08 13.23
C ARG A 127 4.20 10.41 13.22
N ALA A 128 4.52 11.67 12.97
CA ALA A 128 5.89 12.14 12.88
C ALA A 128 6.73 11.90 14.14
N SER A 129 6.12 11.90 15.33
CA SER A 129 6.75 11.59 16.62
C SER A 129 7.33 10.17 16.68
N LEU A 130 6.82 9.24 15.87
CA LEU A 130 7.32 7.87 15.78
C LEU A 130 8.51 7.72 14.84
N LEU A 131 8.85 8.72 14.03
CA LEU A 131 9.96 8.65 13.07
C LEU A 131 11.31 8.87 13.76
N SER A 132 12.36 8.23 13.22
CA SER A 132 13.73 8.41 13.69
C SER A 132 14.21 9.85 13.52
N GLU A 133 15.16 10.27 14.37
CA GLU A 133 15.76 11.61 14.27
C GLU A 133 16.54 11.78 12.96
N ALA A 134 17.12 10.71 12.43
CA ALA A 134 17.79 10.72 11.14
C ALA A 134 16.83 11.00 9.97
N VAL A 135 15.59 10.51 9.99
CA VAL A 135 14.58 10.91 8.99
C VAL A 135 14.34 12.42 9.03
N MET A 136 14.15 12.98 10.23
CA MET A 136 13.95 14.42 10.40
C MET A 136 15.16 15.23 9.92
N ALA A 137 16.37 14.73 10.20
CA ALA A 137 17.64 15.39 9.88
C ALA A 137 18.10 15.21 8.43
N ASN A 138 17.67 14.19 7.69
CA ASN A 138 18.11 13.93 6.31
C ASN A 138 17.08 14.33 5.23
N THR A 139 15.81 14.53 5.62
CA THR A 139 14.78 15.02 4.70
C THR A 139 14.94 16.52 4.40
N SER A 140 15.27 16.83 3.15
CA SER A 140 15.55 18.21 2.68
C SER A 140 14.30 19.02 2.42
N VAL A 141 13.19 18.36 2.05
CA VAL A 141 11.89 18.98 1.82
C VAL A 141 10.90 18.35 2.78
N LYS A 142 10.10 19.18 3.45
CA LYS A 142 9.03 18.75 4.34
C LYS A 142 7.74 19.41 3.88
N ILE A 143 6.72 18.61 3.61
CA ILE A 143 5.37 19.06 3.25
C ILE A 143 4.47 18.68 4.40
N LEU A 144 4.03 19.67 5.16
CA LEU A 144 3.27 19.51 6.40
C LEU A 144 1.82 19.86 6.15
N HIS A 145 0.98 18.84 6.05
CA HIS A 145 -0.48 18.97 6.04
C HIS A 145 -1.01 19.13 7.47
N ALA A 146 -2.34 19.09 7.61
CA ALA A 146 -3.00 19.15 8.90
C ALA A 146 -2.48 18.06 9.87
N LEU A 147 -2.09 18.46 11.08
CA LEU A 147 -1.67 17.57 12.16
C LEU A 147 -2.40 17.94 13.45
N THR A 148 -3.17 16.99 14.00
CA THR A 148 -4.02 17.22 15.18
C THR A 148 -3.30 16.91 16.50
N ASP A 149 -2.34 15.99 16.49
CA ASP A 149 -1.57 15.65 17.67
C ASP A 149 -0.50 16.71 17.99
N SER A 150 -0.35 17.04 19.28
CA SER A 150 0.54 18.11 19.72
C SER A 150 2.01 17.72 19.69
N GLU A 151 2.32 16.45 19.92
CA GLU A 151 3.68 15.91 19.90
C GLU A 151 4.19 15.81 18.46
N ASP A 152 3.34 15.32 17.55
CA ASP A 152 3.63 15.26 16.12
C ASP A 152 3.92 16.66 15.57
N ARG A 153 3.05 17.64 15.86
CA ARG A 153 3.26 19.05 15.46
C ARG A 153 4.57 19.64 15.97
N LYS A 154 4.93 19.39 17.24
CA LYS A 154 6.19 19.86 17.83
C LYS A 154 7.39 19.25 17.14
N THR A 155 7.34 17.94 16.89
CA THR A 155 8.44 17.19 16.27
C THR A 155 8.71 17.71 14.85
N VAL A 156 7.68 17.81 14.00
CA VAL A 156 7.88 18.33 12.63
C VAL A 156 8.13 19.82 12.62
N GLY A 157 7.45 20.59 13.49
CA GLY A 157 7.58 22.03 13.53
C GLY A 157 8.98 22.49 13.90
N ALA A 158 9.62 21.82 14.86
CA ALA A 158 11.01 22.09 15.21
C ALA A 158 11.96 21.79 14.03
N SER A 159 11.79 20.63 13.37
CA SER A 159 12.65 20.24 12.23
C SER A 159 12.41 21.05 10.95
N ALA A 160 11.28 21.75 10.86
CA ALA A 160 10.91 22.67 9.77
C ALA A 160 11.09 24.16 10.14
N ASN A 161 11.59 24.46 11.35
CA ASN A 161 11.76 25.82 11.88
C ASN A 161 10.49 26.67 11.82
N LEU A 162 9.35 26.07 12.20
CA LEU A 162 8.07 26.79 12.30
C LEU A 162 8.01 27.63 13.57
N SER A 163 7.39 28.80 13.47
CA SER A 163 7.00 29.59 14.64
C SER A 163 5.85 28.95 15.40
N ASP A 164 5.68 29.29 16.69
CA ASP A 164 4.56 28.82 17.51
C ASP A 164 3.19 29.15 16.90
N PHE A 165 3.09 30.29 16.21
CA PHE A 165 1.88 30.69 15.49
C PHE A 165 1.57 29.74 14.33
N GLN A 166 2.56 29.46 13.47
CA GLN A 166 2.41 28.52 12.36
C GLN A 166 2.10 27.10 12.85
N LEU A 167 2.76 26.68 13.93
CA LEU A 167 2.55 25.38 14.55
C LEU A 167 1.11 25.23 15.06
N LYS A 168 0.53 26.25 15.69
CA LYS A 168 -0.89 26.24 16.08
C LYS A 168 -1.82 26.15 14.86
N LYS A 169 -1.48 26.83 13.76
CA LYS A 169 -2.29 26.85 12.54
C LYS A 169 -2.32 25.53 11.79
N LEU A 170 -1.30 24.68 11.90
CA LEU A 170 -1.31 23.33 11.30
C LEU A 170 -2.55 22.50 11.70
N ALA A 171 -3.09 22.69 12.91
CA ALA A 171 -4.28 21.94 13.35
C ALA A 171 -5.58 22.40 12.67
N GLU A 172 -5.59 23.60 12.08
CA GLU A 172 -6.76 24.22 11.45
C GLU A 172 -6.79 24.00 9.93
N PHE A 173 -5.74 23.39 9.36
CA PHE A 173 -5.61 23.22 7.92
C PHE A 173 -6.71 22.35 7.33
N ARG A 174 -7.21 22.78 6.17
CA ARG A 174 -8.20 22.03 5.39
C ARG A 174 -7.53 20.95 4.54
N PRO A 175 -8.27 19.95 4.05
CA PRO A 175 -7.72 18.99 3.10
C PRO A 175 -7.02 19.68 1.92
N GLY A 176 -5.77 19.26 1.66
CA GLY A 176 -4.90 19.83 0.63
C GLY A 176 -4.12 21.09 1.06
N GLU A 177 -4.49 21.77 2.15
CA GLU A 177 -3.72 22.88 2.70
C GLU A 177 -2.44 22.36 3.37
N CYS A 178 -1.30 23.01 3.13
CA CYS A 178 -0.02 22.62 3.70
C CYS A 178 0.99 23.75 3.83
N VAL A 179 2.02 23.49 4.64
CA VAL A 179 3.27 24.26 4.68
C VAL A 179 4.36 23.44 4.01
N VAL A 180 5.10 24.07 3.11
CA VAL A 180 6.32 23.52 2.50
C VAL A 180 7.52 24.19 3.16
N ALA A 181 8.42 23.39 3.69
CA ALA A 181 9.71 23.82 4.22
C ALA A 181 10.84 23.17 3.41
N ILE A 182 11.74 23.98 2.87
CA ILE A 182 12.88 23.52 2.08
C ILE A 182 14.16 23.90 2.82
N ARG A 183 14.99 22.91 3.11
CA ARG A 183 16.27 23.09 3.79
C ARG A 183 17.14 24.09 3.04
N GLY A 184 17.67 25.07 3.78
CA GLY A 184 18.51 26.13 3.23
C GLY A 184 17.73 27.27 2.59
N GLN A 185 16.41 27.20 2.48
CA GLN A 185 15.58 28.35 2.15
C GLN A 185 15.09 29.06 3.41
N HIS A 186 15.03 30.38 3.36
CA HIS A 186 14.52 31.18 4.46
C HIS A 186 12.99 31.15 4.48
N GLY A 187 12.44 30.85 5.65
CA GLY A 187 10.99 30.78 5.86
C GLY A 187 10.36 29.51 5.30
N VAL A 188 9.04 29.52 5.25
CA VAL A 188 8.21 28.41 4.77
C VAL A 188 7.10 28.94 3.87
N GLN A 189 6.67 28.14 2.92
CA GLN A 189 5.64 28.51 1.96
C GLN A 189 4.32 27.85 2.32
N HIS A 190 3.25 28.64 2.35
CA HIS A 190 1.89 28.12 2.49
C HIS A 190 1.34 27.77 1.09
N ALA A 191 0.76 26.59 0.94
CA ALA A 191 0.29 26.09 -0.35
C ALA A 191 -1.04 25.33 -0.22
N GLN A 192 -1.79 25.28 -1.33
CA GLN A 192 -2.96 24.45 -1.50
C GLN A 192 -2.69 23.42 -2.59
N VAL A 193 -2.64 22.15 -2.20
CA VAL A 193 -2.55 21.01 -3.12
C VAL A 193 -3.94 20.78 -3.71
N THR A 194 -4.01 20.76 -5.03
CA THR A 194 -5.22 20.40 -5.79
C THR A 194 -5.23 18.90 -6.05
N ALA A 195 -6.42 18.29 -5.99
CA ALA A 195 -6.58 16.91 -6.42
C ALA A 195 -6.14 16.75 -7.90
N PRO A 196 -5.55 15.61 -8.28
CA PRO A 196 -5.22 15.33 -9.68
C PRO A 196 -6.49 15.41 -10.53
N ALA A 197 -6.42 16.08 -11.68
CA ALA A 197 -7.54 16.16 -12.60
C ALA A 197 -7.82 14.77 -13.22
N GLY A 198 -9.10 14.35 -13.23
CA GLY A 198 -9.54 13.17 -13.98
C GLY A 198 -9.55 11.85 -13.23
N GLU A 199 -9.77 11.84 -11.91
CA GLU A 199 -10.11 10.60 -11.19
C GLU A 199 -11.38 9.96 -11.78
N GLN A 200 -11.20 8.97 -12.65
CA GLN A 200 -12.25 7.99 -12.90
C GLN A 200 -12.38 7.17 -11.63
N GLU A 201 -13.54 7.18 -10.96
CA GLU A 201 -13.80 6.35 -9.79
C GLU A 201 -13.49 4.89 -10.11
N LEU A 202 -12.34 4.36 -9.68
CA LEU A 202 -11.96 2.97 -9.92
C LEU A 202 -12.77 2.05 -8.99
N HIS A 203 -13.29 0.95 -9.52
CA HIS A 203 -13.99 -0.04 -8.69
C HIS A 203 -13.03 -1.17 -8.30
N SER A 204 -13.46 -2.00 -7.35
CA SER A 204 -12.70 -3.11 -6.73
C SER A 204 -12.15 -4.19 -7.67
N ALA A 205 -12.43 -4.11 -8.98
CA ALA A 205 -11.88 -5.01 -10.00
C ALA A 205 -10.88 -4.33 -10.95
N CYS A 206 -10.79 -3.00 -10.93
CA CYS A 206 -9.90 -2.26 -11.81
C CYS A 206 -8.41 -2.53 -11.51
N HIS A 207 -8.06 -2.91 -10.29
CA HIS A 207 -6.68 -3.16 -9.86
C HIS A 207 -6.05 -4.40 -10.51
N ILE A 208 -6.85 -5.42 -10.86
CA ILE A 208 -6.40 -6.62 -11.59
C ILE A 208 -6.80 -6.61 -13.07
N CYS A 209 -7.35 -5.49 -13.56
CA CYS A 209 -7.86 -5.42 -14.92
C CYS A 209 -6.71 -5.34 -15.94
N THR A 210 -6.62 -6.33 -16.82
CA THR A 210 -5.59 -6.38 -17.87
C THR A 210 -5.95 -5.56 -19.10
N THR A 211 -7.19 -5.06 -19.21
CA THR A 211 -7.66 -4.41 -20.45
C THR A 211 -7.18 -2.96 -20.61
N ARG A 212 -6.48 -2.37 -19.62
CA ARG A 212 -5.85 -1.03 -19.66
C ARG A 212 -6.73 0.00 -20.40
N PHE A 213 -6.32 0.44 -21.59
CA PHE A 213 -7.01 1.44 -22.41
C PHE A 213 -8.31 0.96 -23.06
N ARG A 214 -8.60 -0.34 -23.05
CA ARG A 214 -9.84 -0.96 -23.54
C ARG A 214 -10.79 -1.25 -22.37
N CYS A 215 -11.06 -0.23 -21.56
CA CYS A 215 -11.95 -0.34 -20.41
C CYS A 215 -13.38 -0.71 -20.87
N ARG A 216 -13.99 -1.72 -20.23
CA ARG A 216 -15.35 -2.20 -20.53
C ARG A 216 -16.41 -1.68 -19.56
N ARG A 217 -16.05 -0.72 -18.71
CA ARG A 217 -16.93 -0.22 -17.64
C ARG A 217 -18.29 0.24 -18.14
N ASN A 218 -18.35 1.01 -19.23
CA ASN A 218 -19.62 1.51 -19.75
C ASN A 218 -20.56 0.36 -20.13
N ALA A 219 -20.03 -0.68 -20.80
CA ALA A 219 -20.80 -1.87 -21.12
C ALA A 219 -21.28 -2.61 -19.86
N VAL A 220 -20.41 -2.75 -18.86
CA VAL A 220 -20.75 -3.38 -17.57
C VAL A 220 -21.83 -2.59 -16.81
N LYS A 221 -21.74 -1.26 -16.78
CA LYS A 221 -22.78 -0.39 -16.18
C LYS A 221 -24.10 -0.54 -16.90
N SER A 222 -24.10 -0.57 -18.24
CA SER A 222 -25.31 -0.82 -19.03
C SER A 222 -25.90 -2.21 -18.78
N MET A 223 -25.06 -3.24 -18.62
CA MET A 223 -25.51 -4.59 -18.25
C MET A 223 -26.17 -4.58 -16.86
N LEU A 224 -25.53 -3.95 -15.87
CA LEU A 224 -26.00 -3.90 -14.49
C LEU A 224 -27.33 -3.13 -14.36
N ALA A 225 -27.50 -2.06 -15.13
CA ALA A 225 -28.74 -1.27 -15.13
C ALA A 225 -29.97 -2.07 -15.61
N GLY A 226 -29.77 -3.13 -16.40
CA GLY A 226 -30.85 -4.01 -16.86
C GLY A 226 -31.22 -5.15 -15.90
N MET A 227 -30.56 -5.25 -14.74
CA MET A 227 -30.73 -6.37 -13.80
C MET A 227 -31.63 -6.00 -12.60
N ASP A 228 -32.28 -7.00 -12.01
CA ASP A 228 -33.10 -6.84 -10.80
C ASP A 228 -32.23 -6.52 -9.57
N SER A 229 -32.33 -5.29 -9.09
CA SER A 229 -31.57 -4.78 -7.93
C SER A 229 -31.81 -5.58 -6.64
N THR A 230 -33.01 -6.12 -6.45
CA THR A 230 -33.36 -6.90 -5.25
C THR A 230 -32.65 -8.25 -5.26
N ARG A 231 -32.61 -8.90 -6.43
CA ARG A 231 -31.85 -10.14 -6.61
C ARG A 231 -30.36 -9.91 -6.43
N ILE A 232 -29.81 -8.84 -7.00
CA ILE A 232 -28.39 -8.49 -6.82
C ILE A 232 -28.07 -8.32 -5.34
N ALA A 233 -28.86 -7.53 -4.61
CA ALA A 233 -28.66 -7.29 -3.18
C ALA A 233 -28.69 -8.60 -2.36
N PHE A 234 -29.58 -9.54 -2.70
CA PHE A 234 -29.64 -10.87 -2.08
C PHE A 234 -28.37 -11.69 -2.31
N HIS A 235 -27.81 -11.69 -3.52
CA HIS A 235 -26.55 -12.41 -3.78
C HIS A 235 -25.36 -11.73 -3.11
N VAL A 236 -25.29 -10.40 -3.14
CA VAL A 236 -24.22 -9.63 -2.51
C VAL A 236 -24.17 -9.89 -1.00
N SER A 237 -25.32 -9.96 -0.32
CA SER A 237 -25.35 -10.28 1.11
C SER A 237 -24.79 -11.67 1.43
N LYS A 238 -25.06 -12.67 0.58
CA LYS A 238 -24.47 -14.02 0.70
C LYS A 238 -22.97 -14.05 0.44
N ILE A 239 -22.50 -13.26 -0.52
CA ILE A 239 -21.07 -13.16 -0.86
C ILE A 239 -20.31 -12.48 0.30
N GLN A 240 -20.87 -11.41 0.87
CA GLN A 240 -20.26 -10.65 1.95
C GLN A 240 -20.38 -11.29 3.34
N ALA A 241 -21.18 -12.36 3.49
CA ALA A 241 -21.33 -13.06 4.77
C ALA A 241 -20.04 -13.75 5.24
N GLU A 242 -19.26 -14.33 4.31
CA GLU A 242 -17.98 -14.98 4.61
C GLU A 242 -16.93 -14.64 3.52
N PRO A 243 -16.38 -13.42 3.52
CA PRO A 243 -15.52 -12.92 2.45
C PRO A 243 -14.12 -13.59 2.40
N TYR A 244 -13.79 -14.41 3.40
CA TYR A 244 -12.51 -15.13 3.48
C TYR A 244 -12.64 -16.63 3.14
N ASN A 245 -13.86 -17.14 2.96
CA ASN A 245 -14.11 -18.53 2.62
C ASN A 245 -14.12 -18.71 1.10
N VAL A 246 -12.96 -19.04 0.53
CA VAL A 246 -12.74 -19.11 -0.92
C VAL A 246 -13.73 -20.05 -1.61
N ALA A 247 -13.96 -21.25 -1.07
CA ALA A 247 -14.87 -22.22 -1.68
C ALA A 247 -16.32 -21.72 -1.70
N LEU A 248 -16.74 -21.02 -0.64
CA LEU A 248 -18.08 -20.45 -0.57
C LEU A 248 -18.24 -19.25 -1.51
N LEU A 249 -17.21 -18.40 -1.62
CA LEU A 249 -17.17 -17.28 -2.56
C LEU A 249 -17.32 -17.76 -4.00
N GLU A 250 -16.52 -18.75 -4.42
CA GLU A 250 -16.57 -19.32 -5.77
C GLU A 250 -17.98 -19.80 -6.12
N ARG A 251 -18.62 -20.54 -5.19
CA ARG A 251 -19.97 -21.04 -5.36
C ARG A 251 -21.00 -19.90 -5.43
N ASN A 252 -20.96 -18.97 -4.48
CA ASN A 252 -21.95 -17.89 -4.37
C ASN A 252 -21.88 -16.94 -5.57
N ILE A 253 -20.68 -16.60 -6.03
CA ILE A 253 -20.47 -15.72 -7.19
C ILE A 253 -20.91 -16.44 -8.48
N THR A 254 -20.57 -17.72 -8.65
CA THR A 254 -20.98 -18.49 -9.83
C THR A 254 -22.50 -18.64 -9.91
N ASN A 255 -23.17 -18.88 -8.77
CA ASN A 255 -24.62 -18.93 -8.71
C ASN A 255 -25.24 -17.57 -9.03
N MET A 256 -24.71 -16.48 -8.48
CA MET A 256 -25.16 -15.12 -8.81
C MET A 256 -25.07 -14.85 -10.32
N LEU A 257 -23.93 -15.12 -10.95
CA LEU A 257 -23.75 -14.87 -12.38
C LEU A 257 -24.70 -15.72 -13.24
N ARG A 258 -25.00 -16.96 -12.81
CA ARG A 258 -25.98 -17.82 -13.47
C ARG A 258 -27.41 -17.29 -13.31
N ASP A 259 -27.80 -16.94 -12.09
CA ASP A 259 -29.15 -16.44 -11.77
C ASP A 259 -29.43 -15.09 -12.43
N LEU A 260 -28.38 -14.30 -12.68
CA LEU A 260 -28.42 -13.05 -13.45
C LEU A 260 -28.25 -13.24 -14.96
N ASN A 261 -28.18 -14.49 -15.45
CA ASN A 261 -28.01 -14.84 -16.87
C ASN A 261 -26.79 -14.19 -17.55
N VAL A 262 -25.67 -14.06 -16.84
CA VAL A 262 -24.46 -13.40 -17.37
C VAL A 262 -23.67 -14.37 -18.27
N THR A 263 -23.74 -14.14 -19.57
CA THR A 263 -22.96 -14.86 -20.61
C THR A 263 -21.88 -13.94 -21.19
N ALA A 264 -20.78 -13.77 -20.47
CA ALA A 264 -19.70 -12.88 -20.86
C ALA A 264 -18.31 -13.52 -20.67
N SER A 265 -17.28 -12.94 -21.30
CA SER A 265 -15.89 -13.35 -21.06
C SER A 265 -15.50 -13.17 -19.59
N ASP A 266 -14.52 -13.94 -19.13
CA ASP A 266 -14.08 -13.95 -17.72
C ASP A 266 -13.60 -12.56 -17.25
N ALA A 267 -12.90 -11.81 -18.10
CA ALA A 267 -12.56 -10.41 -17.83
C ALA A 267 -13.79 -9.51 -17.59
N THR A 268 -14.91 -9.78 -18.28
CA THR A 268 -16.16 -9.02 -18.10
C THR A 268 -16.91 -9.45 -16.86
N LYS A 269 -16.91 -10.74 -16.51
CA LYS A 269 -17.47 -11.25 -15.25
C LYS A 269 -16.77 -10.61 -14.04
N ILE A 270 -15.43 -10.56 -14.07
CA ILE A 270 -14.62 -9.92 -13.02
C ILE A 270 -14.95 -8.43 -12.91
N CYS A 271 -15.02 -7.72 -14.05
CA CYS A 271 -15.38 -6.30 -14.07
C CYS A 271 -16.79 -6.05 -13.51
N LEU A 272 -17.77 -6.88 -13.89
CA LEU A 272 -19.15 -6.81 -13.40
C LEU A 272 -19.25 -7.11 -11.91
N LEU A 273 -18.53 -8.11 -11.42
CA LEU A 273 -18.46 -8.41 -9.98
C LEU A 273 -17.95 -7.18 -9.20
N GLY A 274 -16.90 -6.53 -9.69
CA GLY A 274 -16.37 -5.31 -9.06
C GLY A 274 -17.41 -4.17 -9.00
N GLU A 275 -18.11 -3.93 -10.11
CA GLU A 275 -19.18 -2.91 -10.18
C GLU A 275 -20.37 -3.25 -9.27
N ILE A 276 -20.79 -4.52 -9.21
CA ILE A 276 -21.86 -4.99 -8.32
C ILE A 276 -21.48 -4.76 -6.86
N LEU A 277 -20.26 -5.15 -6.46
CA LEU A 277 -19.79 -4.99 -5.09
C LEU A 277 -19.67 -3.51 -4.70
N ASP A 278 -19.28 -2.64 -5.63
CA ASP A 278 -19.21 -1.20 -5.33
C ASP A 278 -20.57 -0.51 -5.31
N THR A 279 -21.52 -0.94 -6.13
CA THR A 279 -22.85 -0.35 -6.17
C THR A 279 -23.76 -0.86 -5.03
N TYR A 280 -23.68 -2.15 -4.71
CA TYR A 280 -24.62 -2.82 -3.80
C TYR A 280 -23.98 -3.33 -2.50
N GLY A 281 -22.65 -3.43 -2.45
CA GLY A 281 -21.93 -3.94 -1.30
C GLY A 281 -21.62 -2.86 -0.26
N ARG A 282 -21.71 -3.24 1.02
CA ARG A 282 -21.41 -2.34 2.16
C ARG A 282 -20.02 -2.53 2.78
N SER A 283 -19.28 -3.54 2.31
CA SER A 283 -17.96 -3.87 2.82
C SER A 283 -16.90 -2.84 2.40
N SER A 284 -15.75 -2.88 3.07
CA SER A 284 -14.59 -2.05 2.71
C SER A 284 -14.08 -2.35 1.29
N LEU A 285 -13.37 -1.40 0.66
CA LEU A 285 -12.73 -1.63 -0.63
C LEU A 285 -11.77 -2.84 -0.60
N GLN A 286 -11.07 -3.02 0.53
CA GLN A 286 -10.16 -4.13 0.75
C GLN A 286 -10.89 -5.49 0.70
N GLU A 287 -12.00 -5.64 1.42
CA GLU A 287 -12.80 -6.87 1.38
C GLU A 287 -13.33 -7.14 -0.03
N LYS A 288 -13.77 -6.10 -0.74
CA LYS A 288 -14.21 -6.24 -2.14
C LYS A 288 -13.08 -6.74 -3.05
N ARG A 289 -11.85 -6.20 -2.88
CA ARG A 289 -10.67 -6.66 -3.62
C ARG A 289 -10.35 -8.13 -3.32
N ILE A 290 -10.47 -8.58 -2.07
CA ILE A 290 -10.26 -9.99 -1.69
C ILE A 290 -11.26 -10.91 -2.40
N ILE A 291 -12.55 -10.53 -2.41
CA ILE A 291 -13.60 -11.27 -3.09
C ILE A 291 -13.29 -11.38 -4.59
N VAL A 292 -13.00 -10.25 -5.23
CA VAL A 292 -12.68 -10.17 -6.66
C VAL A 292 -11.42 -10.99 -7.01
N ASN A 293 -10.34 -10.85 -6.23
CA ASN A 293 -9.11 -11.59 -6.43
C ASN A 293 -9.30 -13.10 -6.25
N SER A 294 -10.08 -13.52 -5.26
CA SER A 294 -10.38 -14.94 -5.02
C SER A 294 -11.09 -15.56 -6.21
N TYR A 295 -12.09 -14.86 -6.75
CA TYR A 295 -12.81 -15.32 -7.93
C TYR A 295 -11.97 -15.28 -9.21
N ALA A 296 -11.12 -14.27 -9.40
CA ALA A 296 -10.19 -14.21 -10.52
C ALA A 296 -9.20 -15.39 -10.51
N LYS A 297 -8.67 -15.75 -9.34
CA LYS A 297 -7.82 -16.95 -9.18
C LYS A 297 -8.56 -18.24 -9.50
N TYR A 298 -9.84 -18.34 -9.13
CA TYR A 298 -10.68 -19.49 -9.48
C TYR A 298 -10.85 -19.65 -10.99
N LEU A 299 -11.18 -18.57 -11.70
CA LEU A 299 -11.35 -18.59 -13.15
C LEU A 299 -10.06 -19.03 -13.86
N LYS A 300 -8.89 -18.54 -13.40
CA LYS A 300 -7.60 -18.95 -13.92
C LYS A 300 -7.30 -20.45 -13.69
N ARG A 301 -7.58 -20.98 -12.49
CA ARG A 301 -7.42 -22.42 -12.20
C ARG A 301 -8.30 -23.28 -13.10
N ARG A 302 -9.51 -22.82 -13.41
CA ARG A 302 -10.44 -23.53 -14.27
C ARG A 302 -9.91 -23.63 -15.71
N GLU A 303 -9.32 -22.56 -16.24
CA GLU A 303 -8.67 -22.56 -17.57
C GLU A 303 -7.45 -23.50 -17.64
N GLU A 304 -6.75 -23.74 -16.53
CA GLU A 304 -5.60 -24.67 -16.47
C GLU A 304 -6.01 -26.16 -16.42
N HIS A 305 -7.29 -26.44 -16.15
CA HIS A 305 -7.85 -27.80 -16.02
C HIS A 305 -8.84 -28.18 -17.15
N GLU A 306 -9.12 -27.26 -18.08
CA GLU A 306 -9.91 -27.47 -19.31
C GLU A 306 -8.97 -27.65 -20.52
#